data_AF-M0IG49-F1
#
_entry.id   AF-M0IG49-F1
#
_cell.length_a   1.000
_cell.length_b   1.000
_cell.length_c   1.000
_cell.angle_alpha   90.00
_cell.angle_beta   90.00
_cell.angle_gamma   90.00
#
_symmetry.space_group_name_H-M   'P 1'
#
loop_
_entity.id
_entity.type
_entity.pdbx_description
1 polymer ?
#
loop_
_entity_poly.entity_id
_entity_poly.type
_entity_poly.pdbx_seq_one_letter_code
_entity_poly.pdbx_strand_id
1 'polypeptide(L)'
;MSLLWHLLTPSVPLHELTHALAALPWASDIDASLLRDDAHVDVTLPDGTPVWAVYLISLAPTLVGLGLLFVFIALFGVPSVSTLSGLAIHELGLLVILALNWAIFTYPSRGDRRPLG
;
A
#
# COMPACT_ATOMS: atom_id res chain seq x y z
N MET A 1 -14.21 12.76 15.67
CA MET A 1 -13.48 11.66 15.00
C MET A 1 -13.75 11.76 13.51
N SER A 2 -12.73 11.82 12.64
CA SER A 2 -12.99 12.03 11.20
C SER A 2 -13.42 10.72 10.53
N LEU A 3 -14.48 10.81 9.72
CA LEU A 3 -14.99 9.72 8.87
C LEU A 3 -13.87 9.15 7.98
N LEU A 4 -12.97 10.02 7.51
CA LEU A 4 -11.82 9.67 6.68
C LEU A 4 -10.98 8.56 7.32
N TRP A 5 -10.74 8.58 8.62
CA TRP A 5 -9.89 7.56 9.23
C TRP A 5 -10.46 6.15 9.09
N HIS A 6 -11.76 5.98 9.33
CA HIS A 6 -12.44 4.68 9.21
C HIS A 6 -12.49 4.20 7.75
N LEU A 7 -12.51 5.15 6.82
CA LEU A 7 -12.46 4.86 5.39
C LEU A 7 -11.06 4.54 4.89
N LEU A 8 -10.00 4.89 5.61
CA LEU A 8 -8.59 4.68 5.22
C LEU A 8 -7.88 3.60 6.04
N THR A 9 -8.61 2.98 6.97
CA THR A 9 -8.14 1.77 7.65
C THR A 9 -8.56 0.57 6.81
N PRO A 10 -7.66 -0.38 6.50
CA PRO A 10 -6.28 -0.52 6.99
C PRO A 10 -5.19 -0.08 5.99
N SER A 11 -5.48 0.74 4.96
CA SER A 11 -4.55 0.94 3.84
C SER A 11 -3.20 1.55 4.22
N VAL A 12 -3.17 2.60 5.07
CA VAL A 12 -1.90 3.25 5.45
C VAL A 12 -1.04 2.34 6.34
N PRO A 13 -1.56 1.74 7.43
CA PRO A 13 -0.76 0.79 8.21
C PRO A 13 -0.23 -0.41 7.40
N LEU A 14 -1.02 -0.92 6.45
CA LEU A 14 -0.58 -2.02 5.58
C LEU A 14 0.51 -1.58 4.59
N HIS A 15 0.45 -0.34 4.11
CA HIS A 15 1.48 0.24 3.25
C HIS A 15 2.83 0.26 3.99
N GLU A 16 2.86 0.86 5.17
CA GLU A 16 4.05 0.94 6.01
C GLU A 16 4.58 -0.45 6.39
N LEU A 17 3.69 -1.36 6.79
CA LEU A 17 4.07 -2.74 7.10
C LEU A 17 4.70 -3.45 5.90
N THR A 18 4.26 -3.14 4.67
CA THR A 18 4.84 -3.73 3.47
C THR A 18 6.28 -3.27 3.24
N HIS A 19 6.61 -2.01 3.56
CA HIS A 19 8.00 -1.56 3.60
C HIS A 19 8.82 -2.32 4.64
N ALA A 20 8.31 -2.43 5.88
CA ALA A 20 8.99 -3.17 6.95
C ALA A 20 9.29 -4.62 6.54
N LEU A 21 8.30 -5.33 6.02
CA LEU A 21 8.45 -6.72 5.58
C LEU A 21 9.43 -6.85 4.41
N ALA A 22 9.38 -5.94 3.46
CA ALA A 22 10.34 -5.90 2.37
C ALA A 22 11.75 -5.60 2.87
N ALA A 23 11.91 -4.81 3.93
CA ALA A 23 13.21 -4.43 4.46
C ALA A 23 13.90 -5.53 5.27
N LEU A 24 13.17 -6.52 5.81
CA LEU A 24 13.69 -7.59 6.68
C LEU A 24 15.00 -8.25 6.21
N PRO A 25 15.22 -8.55 4.92
CA PRO A 25 16.46 -9.20 4.47
C PRO A 25 17.71 -8.29 4.51
N TRP A 26 17.52 -6.98 4.61
CA TRP A 26 18.58 -5.98 4.48
C TRP A 26 18.75 -5.09 5.72
N ALA A 27 17.66 -4.86 6.46
CA ALA A 27 17.66 -3.93 7.58
C ALA A 27 18.50 -4.41 8.75
N SER A 28 19.25 -3.48 9.36
CA SER A 28 19.86 -3.70 10.67
C SER A 28 18.89 -3.41 11.80
N ASP A 29 17.93 -2.52 11.57
CA ASP A 29 16.89 -2.15 12.53
C ASP A 29 15.62 -1.69 11.80
N ILE A 30 14.46 -1.99 12.38
CA ILE A 30 13.15 -1.58 11.87
C ILE A 30 12.33 -1.10 13.06
N ASP A 31 11.95 0.18 13.07
CA ASP A 31 10.99 0.74 14.01
C ASP A 31 9.67 1.04 13.28
N ALA A 32 8.56 0.65 13.88
CA ALA A 32 7.24 0.74 13.26
C ALA A 32 6.26 1.40 14.22
N SER A 33 5.87 2.64 13.89
CA SER A 33 4.81 3.36 14.58
C SER A 33 3.55 3.28 13.74
N LEU A 34 2.53 2.57 14.22
CA LEU A 34 1.22 2.46 13.53
C LEU A 34 0.16 3.32 14.24
N LEU A 35 0.55 4.51 14.67
CA LEU A 35 -0.36 5.43 15.33
C LEU A 35 -1.41 5.94 14.34
N ARG A 36 -2.57 6.29 14.89
CA ARG A 36 -3.72 6.73 14.11
C ARG A 36 -3.35 7.87 13.16
N ASP A 37 -2.82 8.96 13.68
CA ASP A 37 -2.60 10.15 12.84
C ASP A 37 -1.20 10.18 12.19
N ASP A 38 -0.38 9.16 12.43
CA ASP A 38 1.02 9.11 12.05
C ASP A 38 1.52 7.65 12.02
N ALA A 39 1.11 6.92 10.98
CA ALA A 39 1.64 5.60 10.70
C ALA A 39 2.89 5.76 9.82
N HIS A 40 4.03 5.27 10.28
CA HIS A 40 5.30 5.27 9.56
C HIS A 40 6.17 4.10 9.99
N VAL A 41 7.04 3.66 9.09
CA VAL A 41 8.11 2.70 9.39
C VAL A 41 9.46 3.36 9.10
N ASP A 42 10.32 3.37 10.10
CA ASP A 42 11.71 3.77 9.98
C ASP A 42 12.60 2.53 9.81
N VAL A 43 13.33 2.49 8.69
CA VAL A 43 14.22 1.38 8.35
C VAL A 43 15.66 1.88 8.38
N THR A 44 16.49 1.27 9.23
CA THR A 44 17.93 1.47 9.19
C THR A 44 18.57 0.40 8.31
N LEU A 45 19.22 0.84 7.23
CA LEU A 45 19.94 -0.03 6.30
C LEU A 45 21.46 0.06 6.55
N PRO A 46 22.20 -1.06 6.57
CA PRO A 46 23.65 -1.05 6.69
C PRO A 46 24.35 -0.33 5.53
N ASP A 47 25.54 0.19 5.81
CA ASP A 47 26.45 0.69 4.79
C ASP A 47 26.77 -0.39 3.76
N GLY A 48 26.62 -0.05 2.48
CA GLY A 48 26.82 -0.98 1.37
C GLY A 48 25.56 -1.75 0.94
N THR A 49 24.39 -1.44 1.50
CA THR A 49 23.11 -1.98 0.98
C THR A 49 22.99 -1.65 -0.52
N PRO A 50 22.73 -2.64 -1.38
CA PRO A 50 22.62 -2.39 -2.82
C PRO A 50 21.51 -1.40 -3.13
N VAL A 51 21.78 -0.45 -4.04
CA VAL A 51 20.81 0.59 -4.44
C VAL A 51 19.48 -0.01 -4.91
N TRP A 52 19.50 -1.13 -5.63
CA TRP A 52 18.28 -1.79 -6.09
C TRP A 52 17.43 -2.31 -4.93
N ALA A 53 18.03 -2.72 -3.82
CA ALA A 53 17.32 -3.19 -2.64
C ALA A 53 16.60 -2.02 -1.95
N VAL A 54 17.25 -0.85 -1.89
CA VAL A 54 16.62 0.39 -1.41
C VAL A 54 15.37 0.70 -2.24
N TYR A 55 15.47 0.74 -3.57
CA TYR A 55 14.29 0.98 -4.43
C TYR A 55 13.23 -0.11 -4.31
N LEU A 56 13.63 -1.38 -4.14
CA LEU A 56 12.68 -2.47 -3.95
C LEU A 56 11.87 -2.29 -2.66
N ILE A 57 12.53 -1.96 -1.55
CA ILE A 57 11.88 -1.67 -0.26
C ILE A 57 10.94 -0.46 -0.44
N SER A 58 11.42 0.62 -1.05
CA SER A 58 10.65 1.85 -1.26
C SER A 58 9.46 1.70 -2.20
N LEU A 59 9.48 0.73 -3.12
CA LEU A 59 8.35 0.47 -4.03
C LEU A 59 7.53 -0.76 -3.61
N ALA A 60 7.85 -1.40 -2.48
CA ALA A 60 7.23 -2.65 -2.07
C ALA A 60 5.68 -2.58 -2.00
N PRO A 61 5.04 -1.55 -1.40
CA PRO A 61 3.58 -1.46 -1.38
C PRO A 61 2.99 -1.35 -2.77
N THR A 62 3.62 -0.56 -3.65
CA THR A 62 3.21 -0.43 -5.05
C THR A 62 3.30 -1.76 -5.79
N LEU A 63 4.41 -2.47 -5.65
CA LEU A 63 4.64 -3.75 -6.32
C LEU A 63 3.66 -4.83 -5.83
N VAL A 64 3.42 -4.91 -4.52
CA VAL A 64 2.45 -5.83 -3.93
C VAL A 64 1.03 -5.48 -4.39
N GLY A 65 0.65 -4.20 -4.33
CA GLY A 65 -0.67 -3.73 -4.77
C GLY A 65 -0.92 -4.02 -6.24
N LEU A 66 0.02 -3.71 -7.13
CA LEU A 66 -0.13 -4.03 -8.55
C LEU A 66 -0.14 -5.55 -8.81
N GLY A 67 0.70 -6.32 -8.12
CA GLY A 67 0.74 -7.77 -8.22
C GLY A 67 -0.58 -8.43 -7.85
N LEU A 68 -1.15 -8.04 -6.71
CA LEU A 68 -2.47 -8.55 -6.27
C LEU A 68 -3.58 -8.12 -7.24
N LEU A 69 -3.53 -6.91 -7.79
CA LEU A 69 -4.49 -6.46 -8.79
C LEU A 69 -4.45 -7.35 -10.05
N PHE A 70 -3.24 -7.67 -10.54
CA PHE A 70 -3.11 -8.57 -11.68
C PHE A 70 -3.62 -9.98 -11.36
N VAL A 71 -3.41 -10.49 -10.15
CA VAL A 71 -3.99 -11.77 -9.70
C VAL A 71 -5.52 -11.69 -9.71
N PHE A 72 -6.12 -10.62 -9.20
CA PHE A 72 -7.58 -10.46 -9.23
C PHE A 72 -8.12 -10.37 -10.66
N ILE A 73 -7.45 -9.64 -11.55
CA ILE A 73 -7.84 -9.58 -12.96
C ILE A 73 -7.71 -10.95 -13.63
N ALA A 74 -6.66 -11.72 -13.32
CA ALA A 74 -6.49 -13.06 -13.89
C ALA A 74 -7.57 -14.05 -13.42
N LEU A 75 -8.01 -13.94 -12.16
CA LEU A 75 -9.00 -14.84 -11.57
C LEU A 75 -10.46 -14.45 -11.88
N PHE A 76 -10.75 -13.14 -11.92
CA PHE A 76 -12.12 -12.61 -11.96
C PHE A 76 -12.40 -11.72 -13.17
N GLY A 77 -11.38 -11.40 -13.96
CA GLY A 77 -11.49 -10.46 -15.08
C GLY A 77 -11.59 -9.00 -14.63
N VAL A 78 -11.74 -8.11 -15.62
CA VAL A 78 -12.03 -6.69 -15.37
C VAL A 78 -13.55 -6.50 -15.35
N PRO A 79 -14.13 -5.92 -14.28
CA PRO A 79 -15.57 -5.72 -14.20
C PRO A 79 -16.05 -4.78 -15.33
N SER A 80 -17.13 -5.19 -15.99
CA SER A 80 -17.74 -4.42 -17.08
C SER A 80 -18.73 -3.38 -16.54
N VAL A 81 -19.05 -2.38 -17.36
CA VAL A 81 -20.05 -1.35 -17.00
C VAL A 81 -21.41 -1.98 -16.70
N SER A 82 -21.81 -3.01 -17.43
CA SER A 82 -23.08 -3.71 -17.19
C SER A 82 -23.06 -4.44 -15.85
N THR A 83 -21.94 -5.09 -15.49
CA THR A 83 -21.76 -5.72 -14.16
C THR A 83 -21.89 -4.68 -13.05
N LEU A 84 -21.26 -3.52 -13.19
CA LEU A 84 -21.31 -2.46 -12.19
C LEU A 84 -22.70 -1.81 -12.08
N SER A 85 -23.44 -1.72 -13.19
CA SER A 85 -24.79 -1.13 -13.22
C SER A 85 -25.84 -1.97 -12.46
N GLY A 86 -25.56 -3.26 -12.24
CA GLY A 86 -26.43 -4.15 -11.48
C GLY A 86 -26.29 -4.04 -9.96
N LEU A 87 -25.28 -3.30 -9.48
CA LEU A 87 -25.00 -3.14 -8.05
C LEU A 87 -25.97 -2.16 -7.40
N ALA A 88 -26.37 -2.45 -6.17
CA ALA A 88 -27.09 -1.51 -5.34
C ALA A 88 -26.18 -0.33 -4.95
N ILE A 89 -26.78 0.83 -4.63
CA ILE A 89 -26.03 2.05 -4.27
C ILE A 89 -25.06 1.81 -3.11
N HIS A 90 -25.45 1.00 -2.12
CA HIS A 90 -24.58 0.69 -0.99
C HIS A 90 -23.37 -0.18 -1.41
N GLU A 91 -23.54 -1.09 -2.36
CA GLU A 91 -22.45 -1.92 -2.91
C GLU A 91 -21.49 -1.07 -3.75
N LEU A 92 -22.01 -0.13 -4.54
CA LEU A 92 -21.20 0.87 -5.24
C LEU A 92 -20.40 1.74 -4.25
N GLY A 93 -21.03 2.16 -3.14
CA GLY A 93 -20.36 2.89 -2.07
C GLY A 93 -19.20 2.10 -1.48
N LEU A 94 -19.40 0.82 -1.16
CA LEU A 94 -18.33 -0.07 -0.67
C LEU A 94 -17.21 -0.25 -1.69
N LEU A 95 -17.54 -0.39 -2.98
CA LEU A 95 -16.56 -0.53 -4.05
C LEU A 95 -15.67 0.72 -4.17
N VAL A 96 -16.27 1.91 -4.04
CA VAL A 96 -15.52 3.18 -4.03
C VAL A 96 -14.58 3.25 -2.83
N ILE A 97 -15.05 2.88 -1.63
CA ILE A 97 -14.22 2.86 -0.41
C ILE A 97 -13.06 1.87 -0.58
N LEU A 98 -13.33 0.68 -1.10
CA LEU A 98 -12.30 -0.32 -1.38
C LEU A 98 -11.28 0.20 -2.41
N ALA A 99 -11.73 0.82 -3.49
CA ALA A 99 -10.85 1.39 -4.51
C ALA A 99 -9.97 2.53 -3.96
N LEU A 100 -10.51 3.37 -3.07
CA LEU A 100 -9.73 4.42 -2.40
C LEU A 100 -8.67 3.83 -1.45
N ASN A 101 -9.02 2.82 -0.64
CA ASN A 101 -8.05 2.11 0.18
C ASN A 101 -6.96 1.47 -0.67
N TRP A 102 -7.33 0.86 -1.79
CA TRP A 102 -6.38 0.24 -2.72
C TRP A 102 -5.40 1.26 -3.30
N ALA A 103 -5.94 2.40 -3.75
CA ALA A 103 -5.15 3.49 -4.29
C ALA A 103 -4.14 4.00 -3.24
N ILE A 104 -4.60 4.20 -2.00
CA ILE A 104 -3.74 4.70 -0.92
C ILE A 104 -2.67 3.67 -0.52
N PHE A 105 -3.03 2.39 -0.44
CA PHE A 105 -2.08 1.32 -0.19
C PHE A 105 -1.01 1.21 -1.29
N THR A 106 -1.38 1.39 -2.55
CA THR A 106 -0.49 1.14 -3.69
C THR A 106 0.33 2.38 -4.08
N TYR A 107 -0.18 3.58 -3.82
CA TYR A 107 0.43 4.81 -4.32
C TYR A 107 1.68 5.18 -3.51
N PRO A 108 2.84 5.39 -4.17
CA PRO A 108 4.07 5.67 -3.45
C PRO A 108 4.02 7.05 -2.78
N SER A 109 4.46 7.10 -1.53
CA SER A 109 4.62 8.31 -0.73
C SER A 109 5.67 9.26 -1.35
N ARG A 110 5.90 10.42 -0.72
CA ARG A 110 6.99 11.32 -1.18
C ARG A 110 8.37 10.72 -0.93
N GLY A 111 8.56 10.00 0.17
CA GLY A 111 9.83 9.35 0.52
C GLY A 111 10.14 8.21 -0.45
N ASP A 112 9.13 7.41 -0.79
CA ASP A 112 9.25 6.26 -1.69
C ASP A 112 9.78 6.61 -3.07
N ARG A 113 9.41 7.80 -3.57
CA ARG A 113 9.83 8.30 -4.89
C ARG A 113 11.26 8.82 -4.90
N ARG A 114 11.82 9.10 -3.73
CA ARG A 114 13.16 9.71 -3.57
C ARG A 114 13.89 9.05 -2.40
N PRO A 115 14.13 7.73 -2.45
CA PRO A 115 14.64 7.01 -1.28
C PRO A 115 16.13 7.21 -1.01
N LEU A 116 16.81 8.04 -1.83
CA LEU A 116 18.23 8.36 -1.72
C LEU A 116 18.48 9.88 -1.62
N GLY A 117 17.42 10.70 -1.52
CA GLY A 117 17.48 12.16 -1.71
C GLY A 117 16.87 12.97 -0.59
#